data_AF-A0A520ED53-F1
#
_entry.id   AF-A0A520ED53-F1
#
_cell.length_a   1.000
_cell.length_b   1.000
_cell.length_c   1.000
_cell.angle_alpha   90.00
_cell.angle_beta   90.00
_cell.angle_gamma   90.00
#
_symmetry.space_group_name_H-M   'P 1'
#
loop_
_entity.id
_entity.type
_entity.pdbx_description
1 polymer ?
#
loop_
_entity_poly.entity_id
_entity_poly.type
_entity_poly.pdbx_seq_one_letter_code
_entity_poly.pdbx_strand_id
1 'polypeptide(L)'
;MSAVLKPTPVESPDQAITDLSLAAWGRKEIRIAETEMPGLMAIRSEFAKAQPLKGARITGSLHMTIQTAVLIETLQALGAEVRWASCNIFSTQDHAAAAIAAAGTPVFAIKGESLKDYWDYTHAIFEFGPKGSKGEGPNMILDDGGDATMLMHLGQKAEKDLGVLSKPTSEEETIVFAAIKAKLAVDPTWYTRKSAEIIGVTEETTTGVHRLNEMSAKGTLQFRAINVNDSVTKSKFDNLYGCRESLVDGIKRATDVMIAGKVAVVAGYGDVGKGSAQALRALSAQVWVTEIDPINALQAAMEGYKVVTMEYAADKADIFVTTTGNKDVITHDTMAAMKDQAIVCNIGHF
;
A
#
# COMPACT_ATOMS: atom_id res chain seq x y z
N MET A 1 11.86 27.10 8.52
CA MET A 1 12.61 25.92 8.06
C MET A 1 13.56 25.48 9.17
N SER A 2 13.12 24.55 10.02
CA SER A 2 14.04 23.83 10.89
C SER A 2 14.72 22.77 10.03
N ALA A 3 15.97 23.00 9.63
CA ALA A 3 16.79 21.98 9.02
C ALA A 3 17.19 20.97 10.10
N VAL A 4 16.24 20.16 10.54
CA VAL A 4 16.56 18.95 11.30
C VAL A 4 17.33 18.06 10.33
N LEU A 5 18.60 17.80 10.63
CA LEU A 5 19.39 16.81 9.91
C LEU A 5 18.56 15.53 9.83
N LYS A 6 18.28 15.06 8.60
CA LYS A 6 17.65 13.74 8.43
C LYS A 6 18.58 12.74 9.12
N PRO A 7 18.07 11.95 10.09
CA PRO A 7 18.90 10.92 10.73
C PRO A 7 19.43 9.98 9.65
N THR A 8 20.69 9.56 9.80
CA THR A 8 21.26 8.53 8.93
C THR A 8 20.49 7.23 9.19
N PRO A 9 19.89 6.61 8.16
CA PRO A 9 19.17 5.37 8.32
C PRO A 9 20.01 4.28 8.98
N VAL A 10 19.36 3.45 9.78
CA VAL A 10 19.95 2.22 10.31
C VAL A 10 19.76 1.13 9.26
N GLU A 11 20.84 0.84 8.53
CA GLU A 11 20.86 -0.20 7.50
C GLU A 11 21.71 -1.41 7.93
N SER A 12 21.14 -2.59 7.79
CA SER A 12 21.81 -3.88 7.94
C SER A 12 21.17 -4.90 6.99
N PRO A 13 21.72 -6.12 6.85
CA PRO A 13 21.09 -7.18 6.05
C PRO A 13 19.64 -7.51 6.44
N ASP A 14 19.22 -7.17 7.67
CA ASP A 14 17.89 -7.48 8.21
C ASP A 14 17.05 -6.24 8.53
N GLN A 15 17.54 -5.01 8.31
CA GLN A 15 16.69 -3.84 8.49
C GLN A 15 17.15 -2.63 7.67
N ALA A 16 16.20 -1.82 7.25
CA ALA A 16 16.40 -0.45 6.78
C ALA A 16 15.29 0.41 7.40
N ILE A 17 15.62 1.15 8.45
CA ILE A 17 14.68 2.01 9.19
C ILE A 17 15.31 3.37 9.48
N THR A 18 14.48 4.38 9.74
CA THR A 18 14.96 5.76 9.98
C THR A 18 15.80 5.89 11.25
N ASP A 19 15.29 5.44 12.40
CA ASP A 19 15.95 5.60 13.70
C ASP A 19 15.40 4.59 14.74
N LEU A 20 16.27 3.69 15.22
CA LEU A 20 15.90 2.68 16.23
C LEU A 20 15.54 3.31 17.59
N SER A 21 15.97 4.54 17.88
CA SER A 21 15.65 5.24 19.13
C SER A 21 14.14 5.51 19.27
N LEU A 22 13.40 5.50 18.16
CA LEU A 22 11.95 5.70 18.12
C LEU A 22 11.16 4.48 18.64
N ALA A 23 11.80 3.33 18.84
CA ALA A 23 11.14 2.08 19.21
C ALA A 23 10.29 2.20 20.49
N ALA A 24 10.74 2.95 21.49
CA ALA A 24 10.00 3.15 22.73
C ALA A 24 8.71 3.96 22.52
N TRP A 25 8.70 4.90 21.57
CA TRP A 25 7.49 5.63 21.17
C TRP A 25 6.56 4.70 20.39
N GLY A 26 7.06 4.01 19.36
CA GLY A 26 6.26 3.05 18.60
C GLY A 26 5.61 2.00 19.50
N ARG A 27 6.34 1.46 20.48
CA ARG A 27 5.80 0.48 21.45
C ARG A 27 4.67 1.06 22.31
N LYS A 28 4.65 2.36 22.59
CA LYS A 28 3.52 2.99 23.30
C LYS A 28 2.30 3.08 22.40
N GLU A 29 2.47 3.47 21.15
CA GLU A 29 1.35 3.55 20.19
C GLU A 29 0.82 2.18 19.80
N ILE A 30 1.67 1.15 19.63
CA ILE A 30 1.24 -0.23 19.41
C ILE A 30 0.32 -0.69 20.54
N ARG A 31 0.67 -0.44 21.82
CA ARG A 31 -0.17 -0.82 22.96
C ARG A 31 -1.52 -0.09 22.98
N ILE A 32 -1.58 1.14 22.48
CA ILE A 32 -2.84 1.87 22.32
C ILE A 32 -3.63 1.25 21.16
N ALA A 33 -2.99 0.97 20.03
CA ALA A 33 -3.65 0.35 18.89
C ALA A 33 -4.19 -1.04 19.20
N GLU A 34 -3.53 -1.84 20.03
CA GLU A 34 -4.04 -3.13 20.50
C GLU A 34 -5.41 -3.01 21.19
N THR A 35 -5.72 -1.91 21.88
CA THR A 35 -7.05 -1.70 22.49
C THR A 35 -8.12 -1.34 21.46
N GLU A 36 -7.72 -0.77 20.32
CA GLU A 36 -8.60 -0.39 19.20
C GLU A 36 -8.64 -1.43 18.07
N MET A 37 -7.90 -2.54 18.20
CA MET A 37 -7.86 -3.63 17.21
C MET A 37 -8.37 -4.96 17.80
N PRO A 38 -9.61 -5.01 18.31
CA PRO A 38 -10.15 -6.17 19.01
C PRO A 38 -10.20 -7.44 18.14
N GLY A 39 -10.34 -7.30 16.82
CA GLY A 39 -10.32 -8.44 15.89
C GLY A 39 -8.98 -9.19 15.91
N LEU A 40 -7.86 -8.47 15.82
CA LEU A 40 -6.52 -9.09 15.93
C LEU A 40 -6.27 -9.65 17.32
N MET A 41 -6.71 -8.94 18.37
CA MET A 41 -6.52 -9.42 19.75
C MET A 41 -7.33 -10.69 20.04
N ALA A 42 -8.55 -10.78 19.51
CA ALA A 42 -9.37 -11.99 19.59
C ALA A 42 -8.69 -13.15 18.85
N ILE A 43 -8.18 -12.93 17.63
CA ILE A 43 -7.43 -13.94 16.87
C ILE A 43 -6.19 -14.43 17.65
N ARG A 44 -5.42 -13.53 18.26
CA ARG A 44 -4.29 -13.91 19.11
C ARG A 44 -4.77 -14.79 20.27
N SER A 45 -5.83 -14.38 20.98
CA SER A 45 -6.38 -15.11 22.12
C SER A 45 -6.84 -16.53 21.73
N GLU A 46 -7.51 -16.64 20.60
CA GLU A 46 -8.08 -17.90 20.10
C GLU A 46 -6.99 -18.86 19.59
N PHE A 47 -6.06 -18.36 18.76
CA PHE A 47 -5.18 -19.23 17.97
C PHE A 47 -3.73 -19.29 18.43
N ALA A 48 -3.28 -18.43 19.35
CA ALA A 48 -1.87 -18.45 19.79
C ALA A 48 -1.47 -19.81 20.39
N LYS A 49 -2.36 -20.53 21.08
CA LYS A 49 -2.02 -21.88 21.59
C LYS A 49 -1.87 -22.92 20.49
N ALA A 50 -2.65 -22.80 19.42
CA ALA A 50 -2.64 -23.74 18.31
C ALA A 50 -1.44 -23.53 17.37
N GLN A 51 -0.85 -22.33 17.37
CA GLN A 51 0.28 -21.95 16.50
C GLN A 51 0.01 -22.31 15.01
N PRO A 52 -1.13 -21.89 14.43
CA PRO A 52 -1.54 -22.34 13.10
C PRO A 52 -0.60 -21.88 11.98
N LEU A 53 0.18 -20.82 12.21
CA LEU A 53 1.16 -20.31 11.27
C LEU A 53 2.58 -20.83 11.55
N LYS A 54 2.75 -21.84 12.42
CA LYS A 54 4.06 -22.43 12.66
C LYS A 54 4.69 -22.96 11.37
N GLY A 55 5.86 -22.42 11.03
CA GLY A 55 6.59 -22.75 9.81
C GLY A 55 6.20 -21.91 8.60
N ALA A 56 5.25 -20.98 8.76
CA ALA A 56 5.04 -19.90 7.80
C ALA A 56 6.25 -18.97 7.78
N ARG A 57 6.70 -18.62 6.58
CA ARG A 57 7.68 -17.57 6.29
C ARG A 57 6.97 -16.57 5.38
N ILE A 58 6.52 -15.49 5.99
CA ILE A 58 5.63 -14.51 5.37
C ILE A 58 6.43 -13.29 4.96
N THR A 59 6.48 -13.04 3.66
CA THR A 59 6.89 -11.76 3.11
C THR A 59 5.68 -10.82 3.12
N GLY A 60 5.78 -9.69 3.81
CA GLY A 60 4.76 -8.65 3.82
C GLY A 60 5.19 -7.42 3.00
N SER A 61 4.34 -6.99 2.06
CA SER A 61 4.44 -5.69 1.38
C SER A 61 3.14 -4.94 1.62
N LEU A 62 3.15 -4.10 2.66
CA LEU A 62 1.99 -3.35 3.15
C LEU A 62 2.51 -2.15 3.93
N HIS A 63 1.85 -1.00 3.83
CA HIS A 63 2.15 0.21 4.59
C HIS A 63 2.69 -0.07 6.00
N MET A 64 3.92 0.34 6.32
CA MET A 64 4.54 0.07 7.61
C MET A 64 4.06 1.05 8.69
N THR A 65 2.85 0.82 9.20
CA THR A 65 2.15 1.66 10.19
C THR A 65 2.08 1.01 11.56
N ILE A 66 1.57 1.73 12.56
CA ILE A 66 1.22 1.16 13.88
C ILE A 66 0.19 0.03 13.76
N GLN A 67 -0.80 0.16 12.88
CA GLN A 67 -1.83 -0.86 12.67
C GLN A 67 -1.19 -2.13 12.09
N THR A 68 -0.30 -1.96 11.11
CA THR A 68 0.47 -3.06 10.51
C THR A 68 1.42 -3.70 11.52
N ALA A 69 2.00 -2.93 12.43
CA ALA A 69 2.81 -3.47 13.52
C ALA A 69 2.00 -4.46 14.40
N VAL A 70 0.75 -4.15 14.72
CA VAL A 70 -0.15 -5.08 15.44
C VAL A 70 -0.47 -6.32 14.59
N LEU A 71 -0.64 -6.16 13.28
CA LEU A 71 -0.80 -7.30 12.35
C LEU A 71 0.43 -8.22 12.34
N ILE A 72 1.63 -7.67 12.16
CA ILE A 72 2.91 -8.40 12.17
C ILE A 72 3.05 -9.22 13.46
N GLU A 73 2.87 -8.58 14.61
CA GLU A 73 2.96 -9.25 15.91
C GLU A 73 1.85 -10.28 16.12
N THR A 74 0.70 -10.13 15.44
CA THR A 74 -0.34 -11.16 15.42
C THR A 74 0.12 -12.38 14.64
N LEU A 75 0.67 -12.20 13.43
CA LEU A 75 1.19 -13.31 12.63
C LEU A 75 2.28 -14.08 13.40
N GLN A 76 3.18 -13.37 14.07
CA GLN A 76 4.23 -13.95 14.90
C GLN A 76 3.68 -14.66 16.13
N ALA A 77 2.69 -14.07 16.82
CA ALA A 77 2.02 -14.72 17.94
C ALA A 77 1.32 -16.02 17.53
N LEU A 78 0.94 -16.17 16.26
CA LEU A 78 0.38 -17.39 15.68
C LEU A 78 1.45 -18.37 15.12
N GLY A 79 2.74 -18.03 15.22
CA GLY A 79 3.87 -18.90 14.90
C GLY A 79 4.61 -18.60 13.59
N ALA A 80 4.28 -17.50 12.90
CA ALA A 80 4.95 -17.12 11.65
C ALA A 80 6.33 -16.48 11.88
N GLU A 81 7.24 -16.73 10.95
CA GLU A 81 8.42 -15.88 10.70
C GLU A 81 8.04 -14.84 9.64
N VAL A 82 8.45 -13.59 9.84
CA VAL A 82 7.95 -12.45 9.05
C VAL A 82 9.11 -11.54 8.63
N ARG A 83 9.10 -11.09 7.38
CA ARG A 83 9.95 -10.00 6.86
C ARG A 83 9.05 -8.98 6.17
N TRP A 84 9.30 -7.68 6.39
CA TRP A 84 8.35 -6.65 5.99
C TRP A 84 8.97 -5.47 5.23
N ALA A 85 8.25 -4.95 4.25
CA ALA A 85 8.51 -3.68 3.59
C ALA A 85 7.19 -2.92 3.41
N SER A 86 7.29 -1.61 3.24
CA SER A 86 6.15 -0.78 2.87
C SER A 86 5.73 -1.06 1.41
N CYS A 87 4.45 -0.86 1.07
CA CYS A 87 3.96 -0.83 -0.31
C CYS A 87 3.83 0.62 -0.85
N ASN A 88 4.34 1.62 -0.12
CA ASN A 88 4.37 3.00 -0.57
C ASN A 88 5.47 3.81 0.12
N ILE A 89 6.20 4.60 -0.67
CA ILE A 89 7.36 5.39 -0.26
C ILE A 89 7.09 6.44 0.83
N PHE A 90 5.85 6.86 1.08
CA PHE A 90 5.52 7.88 2.08
C PHE A 90 4.66 7.39 3.24
N SER A 91 4.22 6.14 3.20
CA SER A 91 3.22 5.61 4.14
C SER A 91 3.80 5.13 5.47
N THR A 92 5.09 4.86 5.53
CA THR A 92 5.77 4.38 6.73
C THR A 92 5.60 5.35 7.90
N GLN A 93 5.30 4.79 9.07
CA GLN A 93 5.42 5.45 10.36
C GLN A 93 6.72 4.97 11.01
N ASP A 94 7.76 5.79 10.98
CA ASP A 94 9.12 5.37 11.34
C ASP A 94 9.24 4.84 12.78
N HIS A 95 8.43 5.35 13.71
CA HIS A 95 8.38 4.85 15.08
C HIS A 95 7.74 3.45 15.17
N ALA A 96 6.78 3.13 14.30
CA ALA A 96 6.23 1.77 14.18
C ALA A 96 7.28 0.80 13.62
N ALA A 97 7.96 1.19 12.53
CA ALA A 97 9.05 0.41 11.94
C ALA A 97 10.16 0.13 12.97
N ALA A 98 10.59 1.16 13.72
CA ALA A 98 11.58 1.01 14.78
C ALA A 98 11.14 0.06 15.89
N ALA A 99 9.87 0.09 16.30
CA ALA A 99 9.37 -0.79 17.36
C ALA A 99 9.30 -2.27 16.96
N ILE A 100 9.02 -2.55 15.68
CA ILE A 100 9.03 -3.90 15.12
C ILE A 100 10.47 -4.40 14.91
N ALA A 101 11.35 -3.55 14.36
CA ALA A 101 12.76 -3.87 14.19
C ALA A 101 13.47 -4.13 15.53
N ALA A 102 13.19 -3.31 16.56
CA ALA A 102 13.74 -3.51 17.90
C ALA A 102 13.28 -4.81 18.58
N ALA A 103 12.16 -5.39 18.13
CA ALA A 103 11.70 -6.71 18.56
C ALA A 103 12.38 -7.87 17.79
N GLY A 104 13.29 -7.56 16.85
CA GLY A 104 14.05 -8.53 16.07
C GLY A 104 13.38 -8.96 14.76
N THR A 105 12.32 -8.28 14.33
CA THR A 105 11.65 -8.59 13.06
C THR A 105 12.29 -7.79 11.92
N PRO A 106 12.69 -8.42 10.81
CA PRO A 106 13.25 -7.70 9.68
C PRO A 106 12.26 -6.73 9.03
N VAL A 107 12.62 -5.44 8.96
CA VAL A 107 11.80 -4.36 8.40
C VAL A 107 12.64 -3.46 7.50
N PHE A 108 12.17 -3.23 6.28
CA PHE A 108 12.79 -2.39 5.27
C PHE A 108 11.77 -1.35 4.81
N ALA A 109 11.66 -0.26 5.57
CA ALA A 109 10.65 0.76 5.34
C ALA A 109 11.08 2.07 6.01
N ILE A 110 11.12 3.14 5.21
CA ILE A 110 11.48 4.49 5.66
C ILE A 110 10.49 5.48 5.07
N LYS A 111 9.99 6.42 5.87
CA LYS A 111 9.14 7.48 5.35
C LYS A 111 9.92 8.41 4.42
N GLY A 112 9.51 8.47 3.16
CA GLY A 112 10.16 9.25 2.12
C GLY A 112 11.40 8.58 1.52
N GLU A 113 11.42 7.24 1.52
CA GLU A 113 12.40 6.45 0.78
C GLU A 113 12.36 6.75 -0.73
N SER A 114 13.48 6.53 -1.43
CA SER A 114 13.49 6.68 -2.88
C SER A 114 12.81 5.49 -3.55
N LEU A 115 12.35 5.64 -4.80
CA LEU A 115 11.85 4.51 -5.59
C LEU A 115 12.90 3.39 -5.76
N LYS A 116 14.19 3.74 -5.75
CA LYS A 116 15.26 2.74 -5.79
C LYS A 116 15.28 1.93 -4.49
N ASP A 117 15.25 2.61 -3.35
CA ASP A 117 15.24 1.97 -2.04
C ASP A 117 13.99 1.11 -1.88
N TYR A 118 12.82 1.61 -2.29
CA TYR A 118 11.56 0.85 -2.33
C TYR A 118 11.69 -0.52 -2.99
N TRP A 119 12.24 -0.56 -4.21
CA TRP A 119 12.43 -1.82 -4.92
C TRP A 119 13.56 -2.68 -4.35
N ASP A 120 14.61 -2.09 -3.80
CA ASP A 120 15.66 -2.84 -3.09
C ASP A 120 15.10 -3.49 -1.80
N TYR A 121 14.28 -2.77 -1.04
CA TYR A 121 13.57 -3.23 0.14
C TYR A 121 12.57 -4.34 -0.21
N THR A 122 11.85 -4.20 -1.31
CA THR A 122 10.96 -5.24 -1.84
C THR A 122 11.72 -6.52 -2.23
N HIS A 123 12.99 -6.45 -2.64
CA HIS A 123 13.81 -7.67 -2.77
C HIS A 123 14.24 -8.23 -1.41
N ALA A 124 14.60 -7.37 -0.45
CA ALA A 124 15.15 -7.77 0.85
C ALA A 124 14.16 -8.59 1.70
N ILE A 125 12.86 -8.38 1.53
CA ILE A 125 11.81 -9.13 2.23
C ILE A 125 11.67 -10.59 1.74
N PHE A 126 12.32 -10.98 0.64
CA PHE A 126 12.37 -12.37 0.17
C PHE A 126 13.61 -13.14 0.67
N GLU A 127 14.52 -12.49 1.40
CA GLU A 127 15.79 -13.07 1.87
C GLU A 127 15.63 -13.74 3.24
N PHE A 128 15.01 -14.93 3.32
CA PHE A 128 14.81 -15.65 4.60
C PHE A 128 16.00 -16.51 5.03
N GLY A 129 16.70 -17.11 4.08
CA GLY A 129 17.78 -18.04 4.37
C GLY A 129 18.92 -17.96 3.35
N PRO A 130 20.08 -18.57 3.67
CA PRO A 130 21.21 -18.64 2.75
C PRO A 130 20.83 -19.26 1.41
N LYS A 131 21.50 -18.82 0.34
CA LYS A 131 21.34 -19.39 -1.00
C LYS A 131 21.50 -20.91 -1.00
N GLY A 132 20.52 -21.61 -1.56
CA GLY A 132 20.48 -23.07 -1.66
C GLY A 132 20.03 -23.80 -0.39
N SER A 133 19.66 -23.08 0.68
CA SER A 133 19.11 -23.68 1.90
C SER A 133 17.61 -23.95 1.78
N LYS A 134 17.12 -24.92 2.54
CA LYS A 134 15.66 -25.12 2.70
C LYS A 134 15.08 -23.91 3.41
N GLY A 135 14.04 -23.30 2.84
CA GLY A 135 13.52 -22.02 3.33
C GLY A 135 14.37 -20.80 2.97
N GLU A 136 15.14 -20.87 1.87
CA GLU A 136 15.88 -19.71 1.31
C GLU A 136 14.95 -18.49 1.09
N GLY A 137 13.71 -18.74 0.70
CA GLY A 137 12.67 -17.72 0.48
C GLY A 137 11.40 -17.95 1.30
N PRO A 138 10.41 -17.04 1.16
CA PRO A 138 9.12 -17.17 1.83
C PRO A 138 8.34 -18.38 1.31
N ASN A 139 7.32 -18.77 2.08
CA ASN A 139 6.28 -19.68 1.59
C ASN A 139 4.91 -19.01 1.48
N MET A 140 4.74 -17.77 1.93
CA MET A 140 3.52 -16.98 1.75
C MET A 140 3.84 -15.51 1.48
N ILE A 141 2.96 -14.86 0.72
CA ILE A 141 2.99 -13.40 0.52
C ILE A 141 1.73 -12.80 1.18
N LEU A 142 1.92 -11.70 1.90
CA LEU A 142 0.84 -10.79 2.30
C LEU A 142 1.08 -9.47 1.58
N ASP A 143 0.18 -9.10 0.67
CA ASP A 143 0.39 -8.05 -0.32
C ASP A 143 -0.72 -7.00 -0.25
N ASP A 144 -0.35 -5.75 -0.51
CA ASP A 144 -1.22 -4.59 -0.64
C ASP A 144 -0.78 -3.82 -1.89
N GLY A 145 -1.57 -3.94 -2.96
CA GLY A 145 -1.28 -3.34 -4.27
C GLY A 145 -0.64 -4.32 -5.26
N GLY A 146 -0.12 -5.44 -4.78
CA GLY A 146 0.36 -6.55 -5.60
C GLY A 146 1.80 -6.41 -6.08
N ASP A 147 2.62 -5.54 -5.48
CA ASP A 147 3.99 -5.27 -5.93
C ASP A 147 4.95 -6.42 -5.60
N ALA A 148 4.82 -7.04 -4.44
CA ALA A 148 5.62 -8.22 -4.09
C ALA A 148 5.30 -9.40 -5.03
N THR A 149 4.01 -9.58 -5.32
CA THR A 149 3.53 -10.57 -6.28
C THR A 149 4.03 -10.26 -7.69
N MET A 150 3.90 -9.02 -8.14
CA MET A 150 4.35 -8.57 -9.46
C MET A 150 5.84 -8.78 -9.64
N LEU A 151 6.65 -8.46 -8.62
CA LEU A 151 8.10 -8.64 -8.65
C LEU A 151 8.48 -10.11 -8.91
N MET A 152 7.84 -11.06 -8.23
CA MET A 152 8.10 -12.50 -8.46
C MET A 152 7.72 -12.94 -9.87
N HIS A 153 6.53 -12.54 -10.34
CA HIS A 153 6.04 -12.93 -11.67
C HIS A 153 6.87 -12.32 -12.79
N LEU A 154 7.20 -11.03 -12.70
CA LEU A 154 7.99 -10.32 -13.70
C LEU A 154 9.45 -10.79 -13.67
N GLY A 155 10.04 -10.96 -12.49
CA GLY A 155 11.41 -11.44 -12.33
C GLY A 155 11.61 -12.84 -12.91
N GLN A 156 10.70 -13.80 -12.66
CA GLN A 156 10.78 -15.12 -13.29
C GLN A 156 10.62 -15.08 -14.82
N LYS A 157 9.83 -14.15 -15.37
CA LYS A 157 9.77 -13.94 -16.82
C LYS A 157 11.11 -13.41 -17.33
N ALA A 158 11.70 -12.46 -16.62
CA ALA A 158 12.98 -11.86 -16.95
C ALA A 158 14.16 -12.85 -16.86
N GLU A 159 14.11 -13.86 -15.99
CA GLU A 159 15.08 -14.97 -15.96
C GLU A 159 15.14 -15.73 -17.29
N LYS A 160 14.01 -15.81 -18.02
CA LYS A 160 13.91 -16.51 -19.30
C LYS A 160 14.11 -15.57 -20.49
N ASP A 161 13.67 -14.32 -20.36
CA ASP A 161 13.75 -13.31 -21.40
C ASP A 161 13.88 -11.91 -20.78
N LEU A 162 15.10 -11.36 -20.77
CA LEU A 162 15.36 -9.99 -20.32
C LEU A 162 14.64 -8.93 -21.18
N GLY A 163 14.15 -9.30 -22.38
CA GLY A 163 13.38 -8.43 -23.27
C GLY A 163 12.09 -7.89 -22.64
N VAL A 164 11.52 -8.59 -21.64
CA VAL A 164 10.33 -8.11 -20.90
C VAL A 164 10.59 -6.83 -20.10
N LEU A 165 11.86 -6.47 -19.88
CA LEU A 165 12.30 -5.29 -19.12
C LEU A 165 12.85 -4.18 -20.03
N SER A 166 12.53 -4.19 -21.33
CA SER A 166 13.14 -3.29 -22.33
C SER A 166 12.38 -1.99 -22.57
N LYS A 167 11.11 -1.90 -22.17
CA LYS A 167 10.21 -0.78 -22.51
C LYS A 167 9.47 -0.27 -21.27
N PRO A 168 10.16 0.38 -20.31
CA PRO A 168 9.48 1.00 -19.20
C PRO A 168 8.60 2.16 -19.69
N THR A 169 7.44 2.32 -19.05
CA THR A 169 6.42 3.34 -19.37
C THR A 169 6.28 4.39 -18.27
N SER A 170 6.93 4.19 -17.12
CA SER A 170 6.98 5.14 -16.01
C SER A 170 8.38 5.21 -15.38
N GLU A 171 8.62 6.20 -14.53
CA GLU A 171 9.84 6.29 -13.71
C GLU A 171 9.98 5.06 -12.82
N GLU A 172 8.90 4.65 -12.17
CA GLU A 172 8.87 3.46 -11.33
C GLU A 172 9.18 2.18 -12.11
N GLU A 173 8.60 1.99 -13.30
CA GLU A 173 8.94 0.84 -14.15
C GLU A 173 10.41 0.86 -14.58
N THR A 174 10.96 2.06 -14.85
CA THR A 174 12.39 2.20 -15.17
C THR A 174 13.26 1.69 -14.02
N ILE A 175 12.87 2.01 -12.79
CA ILE A 175 13.62 1.67 -11.58
C ILE A 175 13.45 0.19 -11.23
N VAL A 176 12.23 -0.36 -11.25
CA VAL A 176 12.02 -1.79 -10.98
C VAL A 176 12.69 -2.67 -12.03
N PHE A 177 12.66 -2.28 -13.31
CA PHE A 177 13.35 -3.03 -14.36
C PHE A 177 14.86 -3.00 -14.16
N ALA A 178 15.42 -1.86 -13.72
CA ALA A 178 16.83 -1.76 -13.38
C ALA A 178 17.17 -2.63 -12.15
N ALA A 179 16.34 -2.63 -11.11
CA ALA A 179 16.51 -3.47 -9.93
C ALA A 179 16.49 -4.96 -10.28
N ILE A 180 15.55 -5.40 -11.13
CA ILE A 180 15.47 -6.79 -11.59
C ILE A 180 16.73 -7.17 -12.39
N LYS A 181 17.15 -6.33 -13.35
CA LYS A 181 18.39 -6.57 -14.11
C LYS A 181 19.61 -6.68 -13.20
N ALA A 182 19.73 -5.79 -12.21
CA ALA A 182 20.81 -5.81 -11.24
C ALA A 182 20.80 -7.10 -10.41
N LYS A 183 19.62 -7.54 -9.95
CA LYS A 183 19.48 -8.79 -9.20
C LYS A 183 19.86 -10.01 -10.04
N LEU A 184 19.39 -10.09 -11.29
CA LEU A 184 19.72 -11.18 -12.21
C LEU A 184 21.20 -11.24 -12.61
N ALA A 185 21.87 -10.09 -12.67
CA ALA A 185 23.31 -10.04 -12.93
C ALA A 185 24.13 -10.68 -11.80
N VAL A 186 23.64 -10.60 -10.56
CA VAL A 186 24.27 -11.22 -9.38
C VAL A 186 23.84 -12.69 -9.25
N ASP A 187 22.55 -12.97 -9.46
CA ASP A 187 21.99 -14.30 -9.32
C ASP A 187 20.91 -14.58 -10.39
N PRO A 188 21.28 -15.28 -11.48
CA PRO A 188 20.38 -15.53 -12.62
C PRO A 188 19.17 -16.41 -12.33
N THR A 189 19.06 -16.98 -11.13
CA THR A 189 17.97 -17.89 -10.73
C THR A 189 17.26 -17.42 -9.47
N TRP A 190 17.48 -16.16 -9.05
CA TRP A 190 17.01 -15.64 -7.78
C TRP A 190 15.49 -15.74 -7.63
N TYR A 191 14.71 -15.30 -8.62
CA TYR A 191 13.25 -15.27 -8.53
C TYR A 191 12.68 -16.69 -8.50
N THR A 192 13.13 -17.59 -9.39
CA THR A 192 12.67 -18.97 -9.37
C THR A 192 12.98 -19.64 -8.03
N ARG A 193 14.18 -19.42 -7.45
CA ARG A 193 14.51 -20.02 -6.14
C ARG A 193 13.72 -19.39 -4.99
N LYS A 194 13.60 -18.06 -4.93
CA LYS A 194 12.88 -17.38 -3.84
C LYS A 194 11.39 -17.67 -3.82
N SER A 195 10.79 -17.93 -4.97
CA SER A 195 9.35 -18.21 -5.08
C SER A 195 9.00 -19.70 -5.07
N ALA A 196 9.99 -20.60 -5.04
CA ALA A 196 9.78 -22.04 -5.18
C ALA A 196 8.86 -22.66 -4.11
N GLU A 197 8.86 -22.10 -2.90
CA GLU A 197 8.06 -22.60 -1.77
C GLU A 197 6.77 -21.78 -1.55
N ILE A 198 6.49 -20.75 -2.36
CA ILE A 198 5.32 -19.90 -2.18
C ILE A 198 4.05 -20.68 -2.52
N ILE A 199 3.21 -20.91 -1.50
CA ILE A 199 1.95 -21.64 -1.65
C ILE A 199 0.77 -20.71 -2.01
N GLY A 200 0.89 -19.42 -1.70
CA GLY A 200 -0.14 -18.43 -2.03
C GLY A 200 0.13 -17.03 -1.52
N VAL A 201 -0.75 -16.13 -1.94
CA VAL A 201 -0.81 -14.71 -1.57
C VAL A 201 -2.17 -14.36 -0.97
N THR A 202 -2.18 -13.45 0.01
CA THR A 202 -3.38 -12.72 0.43
C THR A 202 -3.24 -11.27 0.00
N GLU A 203 -4.18 -10.77 -0.80
CA GLU A 203 -4.13 -9.41 -1.36
C GLU A 203 -5.26 -8.55 -0.81
N GLU A 204 -4.89 -7.38 -0.27
CA GLU A 204 -5.78 -6.52 0.50
C GLU A 204 -6.51 -5.44 -0.33
N THR A 205 -5.98 -4.99 -1.47
CA THR A 205 -6.57 -3.83 -2.16
C THR A 205 -7.18 -4.16 -3.51
N THR A 206 -8.12 -3.30 -3.92
CA THR A 206 -8.81 -3.39 -5.22
C THR A 206 -7.83 -3.48 -6.39
N THR A 207 -6.77 -2.65 -6.38
CA THR A 207 -5.78 -2.62 -7.45
C THR A 207 -4.97 -3.91 -7.54
N GLY A 208 -4.46 -4.43 -6.42
CA GLY A 208 -3.76 -5.71 -6.40
C GLY A 208 -4.68 -6.88 -6.81
N VAL A 209 -5.94 -6.87 -6.37
CA VAL A 209 -6.95 -7.86 -6.79
C VAL A 209 -7.20 -7.81 -8.30
N HIS A 210 -7.24 -6.62 -8.91
CA HIS A 210 -7.34 -6.50 -10.37
C HIS A 210 -6.14 -7.15 -11.07
N ARG A 211 -4.92 -6.90 -10.59
CA ARG A 211 -3.69 -7.53 -11.12
C ARG A 211 -3.76 -9.06 -11.00
N LEU A 212 -4.23 -9.58 -9.85
CA LEU A 212 -4.42 -11.03 -9.63
C LEU A 212 -5.46 -11.63 -10.57
N ASN A 213 -6.61 -10.97 -10.73
CA ASN A 213 -7.68 -11.41 -11.63
C ASN A 213 -7.21 -11.43 -13.10
N GLU A 214 -6.46 -10.42 -13.52
CA GLU A 214 -5.85 -10.40 -14.85
C GLU A 214 -4.90 -11.58 -15.06
N MET A 215 -4.00 -11.84 -14.10
CA MET A 215 -3.08 -12.96 -14.16
C MET A 215 -3.81 -14.30 -14.17
N SER A 216 -4.88 -14.44 -13.37
CA SER A 216 -5.71 -15.65 -13.33
C SER A 216 -6.42 -15.88 -14.68
N ALA A 217 -7.04 -14.84 -15.23
CA ALA A 217 -7.73 -14.92 -16.53
C ALA A 217 -6.76 -15.26 -17.68
N LYS A 218 -5.52 -14.79 -17.61
CA LYS A 218 -4.43 -15.10 -18.56
C LYS A 218 -3.78 -16.46 -18.30
N GLY A 219 -4.10 -17.15 -17.21
CA GLY A 219 -3.46 -18.40 -16.79
C GLY A 219 -2.00 -18.24 -16.36
N THR A 220 -1.58 -17.02 -16.00
CA THR A 220 -0.20 -16.70 -15.62
C THR A 220 0.01 -16.58 -14.11
N LEU A 221 -1.05 -16.62 -13.31
CA LEU A 221 -0.96 -16.59 -11.85
C LEU A 221 -0.30 -17.87 -11.33
N GLN A 222 0.84 -17.74 -10.64
CA GLN A 222 1.72 -18.85 -10.32
C GLN A 222 1.35 -19.60 -9.04
N PHE A 223 0.64 -18.94 -8.12
CA PHE A 223 0.26 -19.48 -6.83
C PHE A 223 -1.17 -19.08 -6.47
N ARG A 224 -1.72 -19.71 -5.43
CA ARG A 224 -3.10 -19.46 -5.01
C ARG A 224 -3.23 -18.03 -4.48
N ALA A 225 -4.37 -17.40 -4.69
CA ALA A 225 -4.63 -16.07 -4.19
C ALA A 225 -5.94 -16.03 -3.40
N ILE A 226 -5.93 -15.32 -2.27
CA ILE A 226 -7.14 -14.92 -1.55
C ILE A 226 -7.31 -13.42 -1.74
N ASN A 227 -8.45 -13.06 -2.32
CA ASN A 227 -8.92 -11.69 -2.39
C ASN A 227 -9.49 -11.31 -1.02
N VAL A 228 -8.72 -10.56 -0.24
CA VAL A 228 -9.14 -10.04 1.07
C VAL A 228 -9.99 -8.79 0.88
N ASN A 229 -9.69 -7.96 -0.13
CA ASN A 229 -10.39 -6.71 -0.41
C ASN A 229 -11.93 -6.86 -0.45
N ASP A 230 -12.41 -7.88 -1.17
CA ASP A 230 -13.84 -8.09 -1.42
C ASP A 230 -14.55 -8.81 -0.27
N SER A 231 -13.85 -9.09 0.83
CA SER A 231 -14.51 -9.40 2.09
C SER A 231 -15.40 -8.22 2.46
N VAL A 232 -16.65 -8.50 2.85
CA VAL A 232 -17.63 -7.44 3.19
C VAL A 232 -17.10 -6.56 4.33
N THR A 233 -16.44 -7.16 5.32
CA THR A 233 -15.82 -6.45 6.45
C THR A 233 -14.57 -5.66 6.08
N LYS A 234 -14.02 -5.84 4.88
CA LYS A 234 -12.92 -5.04 4.35
C LYS A 234 -13.47 -3.93 3.47
N SER A 235 -13.96 -4.26 2.28
CA SER A 235 -14.47 -3.28 1.29
C SER A 235 -15.46 -2.28 1.87
N LYS A 236 -16.44 -2.71 2.68
CA LYS A 236 -17.49 -1.83 3.21
C LYS A 236 -17.12 -1.08 4.49
N PHE A 237 -15.96 -1.38 5.08
CA PHE A 237 -15.49 -0.71 6.29
C PHE A 237 -14.21 0.07 6.05
N ASP A 238 -13.16 -0.61 5.63
CA ASP A 238 -11.85 0.00 5.41
C ASP A 238 -11.90 1.04 4.27
N ASN A 239 -12.29 0.62 3.07
CA ASN A 239 -12.33 1.53 1.91
C ASN A 239 -13.34 2.68 2.13
N LEU A 240 -14.46 2.41 2.81
CA LEU A 240 -15.52 3.39 3.02
C LEU A 240 -15.28 4.28 4.25
N TYR A 241 -15.31 3.68 5.44
CA TYR A 241 -15.20 4.42 6.70
C TYR A 241 -13.76 4.81 7.01
N GLY A 242 -12.77 4.00 6.64
CA GLY A 242 -11.35 4.35 6.78
C GLY A 242 -11.02 5.61 5.99
N CYS A 243 -11.35 5.66 4.70
CA CYS A 243 -11.15 6.87 3.88
C CYS A 243 -12.00 8.06 4.34
N ARG A 244 -13.17 7.82 4.94
CA ARG A 244 -14.00 8.89 5.50
C ARG A 244 -13.29 9.61 6.67
N GLU A 245 -12.54 8.88 7.48
CA GLU A 245 -11.77 9.47 8.58
C GLU A 245 -10.41 10.02 8.10
N SER A 246 -9.71 9.29 7.24
CA SER A 246 -8.31 9.57 6.92
C SER A 246 -8.09 10.61 5.81
N LEU A 247 -9.03 10.75 4.84
CA LEU A 247 -8.86 11.69 3.72
C LEU A 247 -8.66 13.12 4.23
N VAL A 248 -9.61 13.61 5.03
CA VAL A 248 -9.58 15.00 5.46
C VAL A 248 -8.48 15.23 6.49
N ASP A 249 -8.14 14.23 7.29
CA ASP A 249 -6.95 14.28 8.15
C ASP A 249 -5.68 14.54 7.32
N GLY A 250 -5.47 13.79 6.24
CA GLY A 250 -4.36 14.00 5.31
C GLY A 250 -4.33 15.41 4.70
N ILE A 251 -5.47 15.88 4.15
CA ILE A 251 -5.58 17.23 3.59
C ILE A 251 -5.26 18.30 4.65
N LYS A 252 -5.78 18.14 5.87
CA LYS A 252 -5.59 19.11 6.96
C LYS A 252 -4.14 19.15 7.43
N ARG A 253 -3.51 18.00 7.69
CA ARG A 253 -2.09 17.96 8.09
C ARG A 253 -1.16 18.59 7.05
N ALA A 254 -1.51 18.48 5.77
CA ALA A 254 -0.71 19.02 4.68
C ALA A 254 -0.90 20.52 4.45
N THR A 255 -2.10 21.06 4.69
CA THR A 255 -2.47 22.40 4.18
C THR A 255 -3.16 23.32 5.19
N ASP A 256 -3.60 22.79 6.33
CA ASP A 256 -4.45 23.47 7.33
C ASP A 256 -5.71 24.12 6.74
N VAL A 257 -6.11 23.71 5.52
CA VAL A 257 -7.12 24.41 4.75
C VAL A 257 -8.51 24.28 5.40
N MET A 258 -9.28 25.38 5.36
CA MET A 258 -10.71 25.34 5.64
C MET A 258 -11.44 24.57 4.52
N ILE A 259 -12.20 23.55 4.90
CA ILE A 259 -12.99 22.70 4.00
C ILE A 259 -14.38 23.30 3.73
N ALA A 260 -15.01 23.89 4.76
CA ALA A 260 -16.35 24.44 4.65
C ALA A 260 -16.42 25.55 3.59
N GLY A 261 -17.46 25.48 2.74
CA GLY A 261 -17.72 26.43 1.65
C GLY A 261 -16.93 26.16 0.36
N LYS A 262 -15.86 25.36 0.39
CA LYS A 262 -15.06 24.99 -0.78
C LYS A 262 -15.83 24.08 -1.73
N VAL A 263 -15.53 24.17 -3.02
CA VAL A 263 -15.94 23.18 -4.01
C VAL A 263 -14.88 22.07 -4.02
N ALA A 264 -15.28 20.85 -3.68
CA ALA A 264 -14.39 19.69 -3.65
C ALA A 264 -14.86 18.63 -4.65
N VAL A 265 -13.99 18.22 -5.57
CA VAL A 265 -14.27 17.22 -6.60
C VAL A 265 -13.67 15.90 -6.18
N VAL A 266 -14.51 14.87 -6.12
CA VAL A 266 -14.10 13.48 -5.89
C VAL A 266 -14.24 12.71 -7.19
N ALA A 267 -13.10 12.29 -7.76
CA ALA A 267 -13.10 11.50 -8.99
C ALA A 267 -13.17 10.01 -8.68
N GLY A 268 -14.25 9.37 -9.11
CA GLY A 268 -14.64 8.02 -8.70
C GLY A 268 -15.58 8.05 -7.49
N TYR A 269 -16.55 7.15 -7.49
CA TYR A 269 -17.58 7.00 -6.46
C TYR A 269 -17.82 5.53 -6.13
N GLY A 270 -16.75 4.72 -6.17
CA GLY A 270 -16.66 3.44 -5.48
C GLY A 270 -16.63 3.60 -3.96
N ASP A 271 -16.25 2.57 -3.20
CA ASP A 271 -16.27 2.65 -1.73
C ASP A 271 -15.35 3.76 -1.18
N VAL A 272 -14.15 3.92 -1.74
CA VAL A 272 -13.21 5.02 -1.41
C VAL A 272 -13.83 6.40 -1.73
N GLY A 273 -14.40 6.55 -2.92
CA GLY A 273 -15.03 7.80 -3.35
C GLY A 273 -16.25 8.17 -2.50
N LYS A 274 -17.06 7.17 -2.10
CA LYS A 274 -18.19 7.35 -1.17
C LYS A 274 -17.73 7.86 0.18
N GLY A 275 -16.70 7.25 0.77
CA GLY A 275 -16.15 7.68 2.06
C GLY A 275 -15.58 9.10 1.99
N SER A 276 -14.82 9.37 0.93
CA SER A 276 -14.24 10.68 0.62
C SER A 276 -15.29 11.78 0.51
N ALA A 277 -16.34 11.53 -0.27
CA ALA A 277 -17.44 12.48 -0.47
C ALA A 277 -18.24 12.73 0.81
N GLN A 278 -18.46 11.69 1.63
CA GLN A 278 -19.12 11.82 2.93
C GLN A 278 -18.30 12.71 3.88
N ALA A 279 -16.99 12.51 3.96
CA ALA A 279 -16.10 13.28 4.83
C ALA A 279 -16.09 14.78 4.47
N LEU A 280 -15.93 15.08 3.18
CA LEU A 280 -15.91 16.46 2.68
C LEU A 280 -17.27 17.14 2.91
N ARG A 281 -18.39 16.44 2.66
CA ARG A 281 -19.74 16.96 2.90
C ARG A 281 -20.00 17.21 4.39
N ALA A 282 -19.54 16.32 5.28
CA ALA A 282 -19.71 16.48 6.73
C ALA A 282 -19.06 17.77 7.26
N LEU A 283 -18.01 18.25 6.59
CA LEU A 283 -17.37 19.53 6.86
C LEU A 283 -17.86 20.68 5.97
N SER A 284 -19.07 20.54 5.40
CA SER A 284 -19.76 21.56 4.61
C SER A 284 -19.05 21.98 3.32
N ALA A 285 -18.28 21.07 2.69
CA ALA A 285 -17.85 21.29 1.30
C ALA A 285 -19.03 21.12 0.33
N GLN A 286 -18.98 21.86 -0.77
CA GLN A 286 -19.81 21.63 -1.96
C GLN A 286 -19.17 20.50 -2.76
N VAL A 287 -19.61 19.27 -2.51
CA VAL A 287 -18.99 18.08 -3.12
C VAL A 287 -19.56 17.81 -4.51
N TRP A 288 -18.67 17.73 -5.49
CA TRP A 288 -18.92 17.28 -6.86
C TRP A 288 -18.26 15.93 -7.08
N VAL A 289 -18.83 15.11 -7.97
CA VAL A 289 -18.34 13.76 -8.27
C VAL A 289 -18.13 13.63 -9.77
N THR A 290 -17.04 12.97 -10.19
CA THR A 290 -16.89 12.50 -11.57
C THR A 290 -17.01 10.97 -11.58
N GLU A 291 -17.78 10.41 -12.50
CA GLU A 291 -17.97 8.97 -12.60
C GLU A 291 -18.12 8.50 -14.05
N ILE A 292 -17.60 7.31 -14.31
CA ILE A 292 -17.77 6.59 -15.57
C ILE A 292 -18.84 5.51 -15.47
N ASP A 293 -19.11 5.00 -14.27
CA ASP A 293 -20.13 3.99 -14.03
C ASP A 293 -21.48 4.69 -13.75
N PRO A 294 -22.53 4.45 -14.56
CA PRO A 294 -23.82 5.12 -14.40
C PRO A 294 -24.55 4.75 -13.11
N ILE A 295 -24.28 3.57 -12.52
CA ILE A 295 -24.87 3.13 -11.25
C ILE A 295 -24.24 3.95 -10.11
N ASN A 296 -22.91 4.04 -10.07
CA ASN A 296 -22.24 4.85 -9.05
C ASN A 296 -22.54 6.35 -9.22
N ALA A 297 -22.62 6.84 -10.45
CA ALA A 297 -23.05 8.22 -10.73
C ALA A 297 -24.48 8.49 -10.20
N LEU A 298 -25.42 7.57 -10.46
CA LEU A 298 -26.79 7.70 -9.96
C LEU A 298 -26.82 7.67 -8.43
N GLN A 299 -26.04 6.81 -7.78
CA GLN A 299 -25.89 6.82 -6.32
C GLN A 299 -25.39 8.18 -5.82
N ALA A 300 -24.34 8.74 -6.43
CA ALA A 300 -23.83 10.06 -6.06
C ALA A 300 -24.89 11.16 -6.17
N ALA A 301 -25.67 11.14 -7.25
CA ALA A 301 -26.78 12.08 -7.45
C ALA A 301 -27.88 11.92 -6.38
N MET A 302 -28.21 10.69 -5.99
CA MET A 302 -29.22 10.43 -4.95
C MET A 302 -28.77 10.85 -3.55
N GLU A 303 -27.46 10.85 -3.28
CA GLU A 303 -26.86 11.42 -2.07
C GLU A 303 -26.74 12.97 -2.12
N GLY A 304 -27.21 13.58 -3.21
CA GLY A 304 -27.25 15.03 -3.40
C GLY A 304 -25.91 15.64 -3.83
N TYR A 305 -25.03 14.86 -4.44
CA TYR A 305 -23.81 15.34 -5.07
C TYR A 305 -24.05 15.70 -6.55
N LYS A 306 -23.38 16.75 -7.02
CA LYS A 306 -23.42 17.10 -8.45
C LYS A 306 -22.46 16.20 -9.22
N VAL A 307 -22.98 15.43 -10.17
CA VAL A 307 -22.15 14.62 -11.09
C VAL A 307 -21.72 15.49 -12.28
N VAL A 308 -20.41 15.59 -12.50
CA VAL A 308 -19.79 16.46 -13.52
C VAL A 308 -18.62 15.74 -14.22
N THR A 309 -18.13 16.29 -15.33
CA THR A 309 -16.85 15.86 -15.90
C THR A 309 -15.68 16.59 -15.25
N MET A 310 -14.47 16.04 -15.37
CA MET A 310 -13.27 16.68 -14.81
C MET A 310 -12.98 18.02 -15.52
N GLU A 311 -13.19 18.08 -16.83
CA GLU A 311 -13.01 19.30 -17.64
C GLU A 311 -13.96 20.41 -17.21
N TYR A 312 -15.19 20.07 -16.80
CA TYR A 312 -16.12 21.05 -16.25
C TYR A 312 -15.63 21.60 -14.89
N ALA A 313 -15.01 20.75 -14.08
CA ALA A 313 -14.65 21.08 -12.72
C ALA A 313 -13.27 21.76 -12.58
N ALA A 314 -12.38 21.55 -13.55
CA ALA A 314 -10.97 21.97 -13.51
C ALA A 314 -10.79 23.44 -13.11
N ASP A 315 -11.46 24.37 -13.77
CA ASP A 315 -11.38 25.82 -13.52
C ASP A 315 -12.29 26.33 -12.39
N LYS A 316 -13.02 25.43 -11.70
CA LYS A 316 -14.07 25.79 -10.73
C LYS A 316 -13.86 25.25 -9.33
N ALA A 317 -13.21 24.09 -9.18
CA ALA A 317 -13.05 23.49 -7.87
C ALA A 317 -11.80 23.97 -7.14
N ASP A 318 -11.82 23.86 -5.81
CA ASP A 318 -10.74 24.29 -4.93
C ASP A 318 -9.92 23.09 -4.39
N ILE A 319 -10.54 21.91 -4.33
CA ILE A 319 -9.94 20.65 -3.87
C ILE A 319 -10.29 19.55 -4.87
N PHE A 320 -9.30 18.78 -5.32
CA PHE A 320 -9.45 17.64 -6.21
C PHE A 320 -8.90 16.38 -5.53
N VAL A 321 -9.71 15.33 -5.47
CA VAL A 321 -9.36 14.04 -4.87
C VAL A 321 -9.60 12.92 -5.88
N THR A 322 -8.57 12.19 -6.27
CA THR A 322 -8.72 10.99 -7.12
C THR A 322 -8.89 9.73 -6.28
N THR A 323 -9.91 8.92 -6.61
CA THR A 323 -10.33 7.71 -5.86
C THR A 323 -10.68 6.54 -6.77
N THR A 324 -10.21 6.56 -8.02
CA THR A 324 -10.69 5.67 -9.10
C THR A 324 -9.98 4.32 -9.16
N GLY A 325 -8.73 4.22 -8.69
CA GLY A 325 -7.85 3.09 -9.03
C GLY A 325 -7.51 3.02 -10.53
N ASN A 326 -7.60 4.14 -11.23
CA ASN A 326 -7.35 4.26 -12.67
C ASN A 326 -6.32 5.37 -12.94
N LYS A 327 -5.73 5.36 -14.13
CA LYS A 327 -4.70 6.31 -14.55
C LYS A 327 -5.28 7.49 -15.35
N ASP A 328 -4.49 8.54 -15.46
CA ASP A 328 -4.76 9.72 -16.30
C ASP A 328 -6.09 10.44 -15.97
N VAL A 329 -6.53 10.37 -14.70
CA VAL A 329 -7.78 10.98 -14.22
C VAL A 329 -7.68 12.51 -14.13
N ILE A 330 -6.52 13.01 -13.70
CA ILE A 330 -6.17 14.43 -13.73
C ILE A 330 -4.91 14.55 -14.58
N THR A 331 -5.03 15.20 -15.74
CA THR A 331 -3.95 15.37 -16.71
C THR A 331 -3.25 16.72 -16.55
N HIS A 332 -2.15 16.93 -17.29
CA HIS A 332 -1.48 18.23 -17.39
C HIS A 332 -2.47 19.37 -17.71
N ASP A 333 -3.29 19.19 -18.75
CA ASP A 333 -4.21 20.24 -19.20
C ASP A 333 -5.30 20.53 -18.16
N THR A 334 -5.72 19.49 -17.43
CA THR A 334 -6.64 19.66 -16.29
C THR A 334 -6.01 20.54 -15.22
N MET A 335 -4.76 20.26 -14.83
CA MET A 335 -4.04 21.06 -13.83
C MET A 335 -3.76 22.48 -14.29
N ALA A 336 -3.41 22.67 -15.57
CA ALA A 336 -3.16 23.99 -16.14
C ALA A 336 -4.41 24.89 -16.14
N ALA A 337 -5.60 24.29 -16.15
CA ALA A 337 -6.87 25.00 -16.05
C ALA A 337 -7.31 25.28 -14.60
N MET A 338 -6.64 24.71 -13.59
CA MET A 338 -7.03 24.89 -12.20
C MET A 338 -6.87 26.33 -11.72
N LYS A 339 -7.71 26.70 -10.76
CA LYS A 339 -7.54 27.94 -10.01
C LYS A 339 -6.16 27.99 -9.35
N ASP A 340 -5.62 29.20 -9.21
CA ASP A 340 -4.46 29.42 -8.37
C ASP A 340 -4.72 28.88 -6.94
N GLN A 341 -3.73 28.21 -6.38
CA GLN A 341 -3.77 27.55 -5.06
C GLN A 341 -4.83 26.45 -4.90
N ALA A 342 -5.33 25.85 -5.98
CA ALA A 342 -6.10 24.61 -5.89
C ALA A 342 -5.29 23.48 -5.25
N ILE A 343 -5.94 22.64 -4.44
CA ILE A 343 -5.31 21.49 -3.79
C ILE A 343 -5.64 20.24 -4.59
N VAL A 344 -4.62 19.45 -4.94
CA VAL A 344 -4.77 18.18 -5.65
C VAL A 344 -4.17 17.06 -4.81
N CYS A 345 -4.92 15.99 -4.57
CA CYS A 345 -4.41 14.79 -3.93
C CYS A 345 -5.01 13.51 -4.53
N ASN A 346 -4.33 12.40 -4.26
CA ASN A 346 -4.78 11.05 -4.61
C ASN A 346 -4.88 10.21 -3.33
N ILE A 347 -5.94 9.41 -3.21
CA ILE A 347 -6.12 8.42 -2.13
C ILE A 347 -6.42 7.01 -2.70
N GLY A 348 -6.38 6.84 -4.03
CA GLY A 348 -6.39 5.53 -4.66
C GLY A 348 -4.99 4.89 -4.69
N HIS A 349 -4.94 3.57 -4.82
CA HIS A 349 -3.71 2.85 -5.16
C HIS A 349 -3.47 2.85 -6.69
N PHE A 350 -2.22 2.74 -7.13
CA PHE A 350 -1.78 2.97 -8.52
C PHE A 350 -1.83 1.75 -9.46
#